data_AF-A0A1I7N6G8-F1
#
_entry.id   AF-A0A1I7N6G8-F1
#
_cell.length_a   1.000
_cell.length_b   1.000
_cell.length_c   1.000
_cell.angle_alpha   90.00
_cell.angle_beta   90.00
_cell.angle_gamma   90.00
#
_symmetry.space_group_name_H-M   'P 1'
#
loop_
_entity.id
_entity.type
_entity.pdbx_description
1 polymer ?
#
loop_
_entity_poly.entity_id
_entity_poly.type
_entity_poly.pdbx_seq_one_letter_code
_entity_poly.pdbx_strand_id
1 'polypeptide(L)'
;MTAQAPDTATRNAEFKQRFAAVLADIQQTGGQDGESMALIGSLAAELSANLQQPNWSSAKSVMSRQTYNDLLKIFEQRGNEHHSAGRDRHAYAIQALAMSLVASTMRADPQLAQGEKMLDAVIDRSVAVFQTQALKSRH
;
A
#
# COMPACT_ATOMS: atom_id res chain seq x y z
N MET A 1 13.49 -27.57 -23.93
CA MET A 1 13.36 -27.83 -22.48
C MET A 1 12.91 -26.54 -21.82
N THR A 2 11.78 -26.62 -21.12
CA THR A 2 10.96 -25.51 -20.63
C THR A 2 11.67 -24.70 -19.55
N ALA A 3 11.78 -23.38 -19.76
CA ALA A 3 12.19 -22.44 -18.73
C ALA A 3 11.25 -22.55 -17.52
N GLN A 4 11.81 -22.96 -16.37
CA GLN A 4 11.09 -23.02 -15.11
C GLN A 4 10.62 -21.61 -14.75
N ALA A 5 9.31 -21.44 -14.53
CA ALA A 5 8.79 -20.25 -13.87
C ALA A 5 9.52 -20.11 -12.52
N PRO A 6 9.97 -18.90 -12.12
CA PRO A 6 10.64 -18.71 -10.83
C PRO A 6 9.74 -19.28 -9.72
N ASP A 7 10.32 -20.16 -8.90
CA ASP A 7 9.64 -20.85 -7.81
C ASP A 7 8.85 -19.82 -6.98
N THR A 8 7.60 -20.13 -6.68
CA THR A 8 6.74 -19.33 -5.79
C THR A 8 7.47 -19.01 -4.48
N ALA A 9 8.32 -19.92 -3.98
CA ALA A 9 9.16 -19.66 -2.82
C ALA A 9 10.14 -18.50 -3.02
N THR A 10 10.84 -18.45 -4.17
CA THR A 10 11.76 -17.35 -4.50
C THR A 10 11.02 -16.01 -4.60
N ARG A 11 9.87 -15.98 -5.30
CA ARG A 11 9.05 -14.76 -5.42
C ARG A 11 8.54 -14.28 -4.05
N ASN A 12 8.12 -15.20 -3.19
CA ASN A 12 7.68 -14.86 -1.83
C ASN A 12 8.83 -14.32 -0.98
N ALA A 13 10.04 -14.88 -1.12
CA ALA A 13 11.23 -14.39 -0.42
C ALA A 13 11.62 -12.98 -0.88
N GLU A 14 11.63 -12.73 -2.19
CA GLU A 14 11.89 -11.40 -2.76
C GLU A 14 10.85 -10.37 -2.30
N PHE A 15 9.56 -10.75 -2.33
CA PHE A 15 8.49 -9.89 -1.80
C PHE A 15 8.73 -9.56 -0.34
N LYS A 16 9.02 -10.57 0.50
CA LYS A 16 9.26 -10.38 1.93
C LYS A 16 10.43 -9.44 2.21
N GLN A 17 11.51 -9.55 1.45
CA GLN A 17 12.66 -8.66 1.54
C GLN A 17 12.28 -7.21 1.19
N ARG A 18 11.57 -7.00 0.08
CA ARG A 18 11.13 -5.67 -0.35
C ARG A 18 10.11 -5.07 0.63
N PHE A 19 9.20 -5.89 1.13
CA PHE A 19 8.20 -5.51 2.11
C PHE A 19 8.85 -5.04 3.42
N ALA A 20 9.85 -5.78 3.92
CA ALA A 20 10.60 -5.39 5.10
C ALA A 20 11.35 -4.06 4.89
N ALA A 21 11.91 -3.82 3.70
CA ALA A 21 12.56 -2.55 3.38
C ALA A 21 11.59 -1.37 3.38
N VAL A 22 10.40 -1.51 2.78
CA VAL A 22 9.35 -0.47 2.82
C VAL A 22 8.88 -0.21 4.25
N LEU A 23 8.68 -1.25 5.05
CA LEU A 23 8.31 -1.10 6.46
C LEU A 23 9.38 -0.36 7.27
N ALA A 24 10.65 -0.73 7.10
CA ALA A 24 11.75 -0.08 7.78
C ALA A 24 11.84 1.40 7.39
N ASP A 25 11.71 1.69 6.09
CA ASP A 25 11.71 3.06 5.57
C ASP A 25 10.54 3.87 6.16
N ILE A 26 9.29 3.38 6.08
CA ILE A 26 8.12 4.09 6.63
C ILE A 26 8.24 4.34 8.14
N GLN A 27 8.88 3.42 8.88
CA GLN A 27 9.11 3.60 10.32
C GLN A 27 10.17 4.65 10.62
N GLN A 28 11.21 4.75 9.80
CA GLN A 28 12.30 5.70 9.98
C GLN A 28 11.92 7.10 9.47
N THR A 29 11.25 7.18 8.32
CA THR A 29 11.02 8.41 7.57
C THR A 29 9.57 8.88 7.63
N GLY A 30 8.61 8.04 8.00
CA GLY A 30 7.17 8.40 7.97
C GLY A 30 6.78 9.53 8.92
N GLY A 31 7.60 9.82 9.94
CA GLY A 31 7.43 11.02 10.77
C GLY A 31 8.05 12.30 10.18
N GLN A 32 8.95 12.16 9.20
CA GLN A 32 9.75 13.23 8.62
C GLN A 32 9.28 13.62 7.21
N ASP A 33 8.78 12.66 6.43
CA ASP A 33 8.21 12.89 5.11
C ASP A 33 6.68 13.03 5.18
N GLY A 34 6.24 14.20 5.66
CA GLY A 34 4.82 14.53 5.74
C GLY A 34 4.12 14.58 4.38
N GLU A 35 4.84 14.81 3.28
CA GLU A 35 4.28 14.86 1.93
C GLU A 35 3.96 13.45 1.42
N SER A 36 4.88 12.49 1.57
CA SER A 36 4.60 11.08 1.24
C SER A 36 3.46 10.52 2.10
N MET A 37 3.40 10.85 3.39
CA MET A 37 2.29 10.43 4.24
C MET A 37 0.96 11.07 3.82
N ALA A 38 0.96 12.34 3.40
CA ALA A 38 -0.23 13.00 2.88
C ALA A 38 -0.73 12.33 1.58
N LEU A 39 0.18 11.97 0.67
CA LEU A 39 -0.15 11.24 -0.56
C LEU A 39 -0.69 9.83 -0.29
N ILE A 40 -0.09 9.11 0.66
CA ILE A 40 -0.62 7.80 1.10
C ILE A 40 -2.04 7.98 1.65
N GLY A 41 -2.22 8.97 2.53
CA GLY A 41 -3.51 9.25 3.16
C GLY A 41 -4.60 9.62 2.16
N SER A 42 -4.30 10.49 1.19
CA SER A 42 -5.28 10.90 0.17
C SER A 42 -5.67 9.74 -0.74
N LEU A 43 -4.69 9.00 -1.29
CA LEU A 43 -4.95 7.86 -2.16
C LEU A 43 -5.73 6.75 -1.44
N ALA A 44 -5.32 6.41 -0.21
CA ALA A 44 -6.03 5.42 0.59
C ALA A 44 -7.46 5.87 0.92
N ALA A 45 -7.66 7.15 1.28
CA ALA A 45 -8.98 7.68 1.58
C ALA A 45 -9.92 7.62 0.37
N GLU A 46 -9.43 7.99 -0.82
CA GLU A 46 -10.18 7.90 -2.07
C GLU A 46 -10.56 6.44 -2.41
N LEU A 47 -9.60 5.52 -2.31
CA LEU A 47 -9.84 4.09 -2.56
C LEU A 47 -10.86 3.50 -1.58
N SER A 48 -10.73 3.82 -0.29
CA SER A 48 -11.67 3.37 0.73
C SER A 48 -13.06 3.95 0.51
N ALA A 49 -13.16 5.24 0.16
CA ALA A 49 -14.44 5.88 -0.14
C ALA A 49 -15.13 5.24 -1.35
N ASN A 50 -14.38 4.90 -2.40
CA ASN A 50 -14.92 4.19 -3.58
C ASN A 50 -15.48 2.80 -3.24
N LEU A 51 -14.98 2.17 -2.18
CA LEU A 51 -15.47 0.90 -1.65
C LEU A 51 -16.46 1.07 -0.48
N GLN A 52 -16.89 2.31 -0.22
CA GLN A 52 -17.79 2.67 0.88
C GLN A 52 -17.29 2.19 2.26
N GLN A 53 -15.97 2.19 2.45
CA GLN A 53 -15.32 1.80 3.69
C GLN A 53 -14.67 3.01 4.37
N PRO A 54 -14.59 3.02 5.72
CA PRO A 54 -14.08 4.16 6.46
C PRO A 54 -12.55 4.35 6.33
N ASN A 55 -11.81 3.27 6.07
CA ASN A 55 -10.34 3.25 6.04
C ASN A 55 -9.81 2.12 5.14
N TRP A 56 -8.50 2.03 4.99
CA TRP A 56 -7.85 1.13 4.05
C TRP A 56 -7.95 -0.32 4.48
N SER A 57 -7.77 -0.59 5.78
CA SER A 57 -7.91 -1.94 6.35
C SER A 57 -9.31 -2.52 6.11
N SER A 58 -10.36 -1.73 6.37
CA SER A 58 -11.74 -2.11 6.10
C SER A 58 -11.98 -2.32 4.60
N ALA A 59 -11.44 -1.44 3.75
CA ALA A 59 -11.50 -1.59 2.28
C ALA A 59 -10.95 -2.94 1.82
N LYS A 60 -9.74 -3.33 2.25
CA LYS A 60 -9.15 -4.62 1.90
C LYS A 60 -9.99 -5.82 2.36
N SER A 61 -10.64 -5.72 3.52
CA SER A 61 -11.42 -6.83 4.08
C SER A 61 -12.68 -7.19 3.28
N VAL A 62 -13.21 -6.24 2.50
CA VAL A 62 -14.43 -6.41 1.69
C VAL A 62 -14.14 -6.53 0.18
N MET A 63 -12.87 -6.40 -0.24
CA MET A 63 -12.50 -6.45 -1.65
C MET A 63 -12.77 -7.85 -2.24
N SER A 64 -13.46 -7.88 -3.38
CA SER A 64 -13.54 -9.08 -4.20
C SER A 64 -12.18 -9.41 -4.80
N ARG A 65 -11.97 -10.69 -5.18
CA ARG A 65 -10.76 -11.10 -5.92
C ARG A 65 -10.57 -10.33 -7.23
N GLN A 66 -11.68 -9.98 -7.91
CA GLN A 66 -11.63 -9.19 -9.14
C GLN A 66 -11.11 -7.78 -8.85
N THR A 67 -11.70 -7.11 -7.86
CA THR A 67 -11.28 -5.78 -7.40
C THR A 67 -9.81 -5.76 -6.97
N TYR A 68 -9.37 -6.78 -6.24
CA TYR A 68 -7.97 -6.96 -5.85
C TYR A 68 -7.04 -7.00 -7.07
N ASN A 69 -7.35 -7.85 -8.06
CA ASN A 69 -6.51 -8.02 -9.25
C ASN A 69 -6.46 -6.75 -10.10
N ASP A 70 -7.60 -6.08 -10.27
CA ASP A 70 -7.68 -4.85 -11.05
C ASP A 70 -6.92 -3.72 -10.37
N LEU A 71 -7.05 -3.59 -9.05
CA LEU A 71 -6.32 -2.59 -8.28
C LEU A 71 -4.80 -2.83 -8.32
N LEU A 72 -4.36 -4.08 -8.26
CA LEU A 72 -2.94 -4.41 -8.37
C LEU A 72 -2.35 -4.00 -9.73
N LYS A 73 -3.08 -4.22 -10.83
CA LYS A 73 -2.67 -3.75 -12.17
C LYS A 73 -2.61 -2.23 -12.25
N ILE A 74 -3.58 -1.54 -11.64
CA ILE A 74 -3.60 -0.07 -11.58
C ILE A 74 -2.39 0.44 -10.80
N PHE A 75 -2.06 -0.18 -9.67
CA PHE A 75 -0.88 0.18 -8.88
C PHE A 75 0.42 -0.04 -9.66
N GLU A 76 0.56 -1.17 -10.35
CA GLU A 76 1.72 -1.43 -11.19
C GLU A 76 1.86 -0.36 -12.28
N GLN A 77 0.79 -0.09 -13.03
CA GLN A 77 0.80 0.91 -14.10
C GLN A 77 1.14 2.30 -13.56
N ARG A 78 0.37 2.80 -12.59
CA ARG A 78 0.54 4.16 -12.08
C ARG A 78 1.85 4.33 -11.31
N GLY A 79 2.28 3.32 -10.55
CA GLY A 79 3.57 3.33 -9.87
C GLY A 79 4.73 3.52 -10.85
N ASN A 80 4.71 2.77 -11.96
CA ASN A 80 5.71 2.90 -13.02
C ASN A 80 5.64 4.25 -13.74
N GLU A 81 4.43 4.77 -14.01
CA GLU A 81 4.23 6.11 -14.59
C GLU A 81 4.74 7.23 -13.67
N HIS A 82 4.55 7.11 -12.36
CA HIS A 82 5.07 8.09 -11.40
C HIS A 82 6.59 8.01 -11.30
N HIS A 83 7.15 6.80 -11.21
CA HIS A 83 8.60 6.60 -11.12
C HIS A 83 9.33 7.08 -12.38
N SER A 84 8.84 6.72 -13.57
CA SER A 84 9.42 7.18 -14.85
C SER A 84 9.33 8.70 -15.04
N ALA A 85 8.36 9.36 -14.43
CA ALA A 85 8.21 10.80 -14.43
C ALA A 85 8.99 11.52 -13.29
N GLY A 86 9.82 10.79 -12.51
CA GLY A 86 10.56 11.35 -11.36
C GLY A 86 9.68 11.80 -10.19
N ARG A 87 8.44 11.31 -10.11
CA ARG A 87 7.48 11.60 -9.03
C ARG A 87 7.60 10.55 -7.93
N ASP A 88 8.79 10.46 -7.34
CA ASP A 88 9.17 9.36 -6.44
C ASP A 88 8.23 9.20 -5.24
N ARG A 89 7.76 10.31 -4.64
CA ARG A 89 6.80 10.25 -3.53
C ARG A 89 5.46 9.63 -3.91
N HIS A 90 4.99 9.88 -5.13
CA HIS A 90 3.74 9.29 -5.62
C HIS A 90 3.94 7.80 -5.92
N ALA A 91 5.08 7.44 -6.53
CA ALA A 91 5.44 6.04 -6.77
C ALA A 91 5.55 5.27 -5.44
N TYR A 92 6.16 5.90 -4.43
CA TYR A 92 6.28 5.37 -3.08
C TYR A 92 4.92 5.15 -2.41
N ALA A 93 4.02 6.14 -2.49
CA ALA A 93 2.68 6.00 -1.93
C ALA A 93 1.91 4.82 -2.54
N ILE A 94 2.00 4.66 -3.86
CA ILE A 94 1.40 3.51 -4.57
C ILE A 94 2.09 2.20 -4.16
N GLN A 95 3.41 2.18 -4.04
CA GLN A 95 4.16 1.01 -3.59
C GLN A 95 3.73 0.58 -2.18
N ALA A 96 3.57 1.50 -1.23
CA ALA A 96 3.11 1.19 0.12
C ALA A 96 1.71 0.55 0.11
N LEU A 97 0.77 1.09 -0.68
CA LEU A 97 -0.57 0.54 -0.82
C LEU A 97 -0.56 -0.85 -1.49
N ALA A 98 0.23 -1.02 -2.54
CA ALA A 98 0.38 -2.31 -3.22
C ALA A 98 0.99 -3.38 -2.32
N MET A 99 2.02 -3.02 -1.55
CA MET A 99 2.67 -3.90 -0.58
C MET A 99 1.70 -4.35 0.53
N SER A 100 0.91 -3.43 1.08
CA SER A 100 -0.16 -3.75 2.03
C SER A 100 -1.22 -4.67 1.42
N LEU A 101 -1.59 -4.44 0.16
CA LEU A 101 -2.58 -5.26 -0.56
C LEU A 101 -2.06 -6.69 -0.76
N VAL A 102 -0.84 -6.87 -1.28
CA VAL A 102 -0.24 -8.20 -1.50
C VAL A 102 -0.03 -8.95 -0.18
N ALA A 103 0.49 -8.28 0.86
CA ALA A 103 0.72 -8.90 2.16
C ALA A 103 -0.57 -9.50 2.77
N SER A 104 -1.73 -8.90 2.49
CA SER A 104 -3.04 -9.40 2.93
C SER A 104 -3.38 -10.82 2.44
N THR A 105 -2.77 -11.24 1.32
CA THR A 105 -2.95 -12.57 0.74
C THR A 105 -1.94 -13.60 1.25
N MET A 106 -0.93 -13.15 1.99
CA MET A 106 0.21 -13.97 2.45
C MET A 106 0.22 -14.17 3.97
N ARG A 107 -0.92 -13.98 4.64
CA ARG A 107 -1.07 -14.05 6.10
C ARG A 107 -0.71 -15.39 6.75
N ALA A 108 -0.48 -16.44 5.94
CA ALA A 108 0.06 -17.70 6.41
C ALA A 108 1.51 -17.56 6.94
N ASP A 109 2.27 -16.56 6.47
CA ASP A 109 3.57 -16.17 7.04
C ASP A 109 3.32 -15.19 8.21
N PRO A 110 3.67 -15.55 9.47
CA PRO A 110 3.43 -14.71 10.63
C PRO A 110 4.15 -13.36 10.59
N GLN A 111 5.33 -13.29 9.95
CA GLN A 111 6.09 -12.04 9.83
C GLN A 111 5.41 -11.09 8.84
N LEU A 112 4.89 -11.61 7.73
CA LEU A 112 4.10 -10.82 6.79
C LEU A 112 2.78 -10.38 7.40
N ALA A 113 2.09 -11.25 8.14
CA ALA A 113 0.85 -10.89 8.84
C ALA A 113 1.07 -9.76 9.86
N GLN A 114 2.17 -9.81 10.62
CA GLN A 114 2.50 -8.74 11.58
C GLN A 114 2.88 -7.44 10.87
N GLY A 115 3.74 -7.52 9.85
CA GLY A 115 4.16 -6.36 9.09
C GLY A 115 3.01 -5.72 8.31
N GLU A 116 2.07 -6.51 7.78
CA GLU A 116 0.84 -6.01 7.16
C GLU A 116 0.07 -5.12 8.12
N LYS A 117 -0.19 -5.61 9.35
CA LYS A 117 -0.90 -4.83 10.38
C LYS A 117 -0.19 -3.52 10.70
N MET A 118 1.14 -3.52 10.72
CA MET A 118 1.94 -2.32 10.99
C MET A 118 1.81 -1.31 9.85
N LEU A 119 1.93 -1.77 8.61
CA LEU A 119 1.76 -0.92 7.44
C LEU A 119 0.34 -0.36 7.34
N ASP A 120 -0.66 -1.20 7.58
CA ASP A 120 -2.07 -0.81 7.62
C ASP A 120 -2.35 0.26 8.68
N ALA A 121 -1.79 0.12 9.88
CA ALA A 121 -1.94 1.13 10.92
C ALA A 121 -1.34 2.48 10.53
N VAL A 122 -0.22 2.48 9.79
CA VAL A 122 0.38 3.72 9.26
C VAL A 122 -0.53 4.33 8.19
N ILE A 123 -1.02 3.52 7.23
CA ILE A 123 -1.92 3.99 6.17
C ILE A 123 -3.21 4.55 6.76
N ASP A 124 -3.87 3.83 7.67
CA ASP A 124 -5.13 4.26 8.29
C ASP A 124 -4.95 5.54 9.12
N ARG A 125 -3.80 5.71 9.79
CA ARG A 125 -3.46 6.97 10.45
C ARG A 125 -3.35 8.11 9.44
N SER A 126 -2.68 7.89 8.32
CA SER A 126 -2.56 8.89 7.25
C SER A 126 -3.92 9.25 6.64
N VAL A 127 -4.82 8.27 6.47
CA VAL A 127 -6.22 8.47 6.05
C VAL A 127 -6.94 9.40 7.05
N ALA A 128 -6.85 9.11 8.35
CA ALA A 128 -7.50 9.92 9.38
C ALA A 128 -6.98 11.36 9.42
N VAL A 129 -5.67 11.54 9.25
CA VAL A 129 -5.04 12.87 9.16
C VAL A 129 -5.56 13.62 7.92
N PHE A 130 -5.58 12.99 6.75
CA PHE A 130 -6.08 13.58 5.52
C PHE A 130 -7.55 13.99 5.63
N GLN A 131 -8.41 13.10 6.12
CA GLN A 131 -9.84 13.39 6.32
C GLN A 131 -10.05 14.56 7.29
N THR A 132 -9.29 14.62 8.39
CA THR A 132 -9.35 15.72 9.35
C THR A 132 -8.94 17.05 8.71
N GLN A 133 -7.91 17.06 7.87
CA GLN A 133 -7.47 18.26 7.14
C GLN A 133 -8.51 18.69 6.09
N ALA A 134 -9.05 17.74 5.32
CA ALA A 134 -10.07 18.02 4.30
C ALA A 134 -11.36 18.61 4.91
N LEU A 135 -11.75 18.19 6.11
CA LEU A 135 -12.86 18.78 6.85
C LEU A 135 -12.56 20.22 7.29
N LYS A 136 -11.34 20.51 7.75
CA LYS A 136 -10.92 21.86 8.16
C LYS A 136 -10.89 22.85 7.00
N SER A 137 -10.50 22.42 5.80
CA SER A 137 -10.43 23.29 4.61
C SER A 137 -11.80 23.61 3.99
N ARG A 138 -12.90 23.01 4.49
CA ARG A 138 -14.27 23.26 4.03
C ARG A 138 -15.03 24.30 4.85
N HIS A 139 -14.40 24.82 5.90
CA HIS A 139 -14.90 25.90 6.76
C HIS A 139 -14.12 27.19 6.51
#